data_AF-A0A7X9G2F4-F1
#
_entry.id   AF-A0A7X9G2F4-F1
#
_cell.length_a   1.000
_cell.length_b   1.000
_cell.length_c   1.000
_cell.angle_alpha   90.00
_cell.angle_beta   90.00
_cell.angle_gamma   90.00
#
_symmetry.space_group_name_H-M   'P 1'
#
loop_
_entity.id
_entity.type
_entity.pdbx_description
1 polymer ?
#
loop_
_entity_poly.entity_id
_entity_poly.type
_entity_poly.pdbx_seq_one_letter_code
_entity_poly.pdbx_strand_id
1 'polypeptide(L)'
;MITPRSRQKNLLGRSSRRYAALKRRLCYGILFVIILTPGLIHVVWAARESDRDRRSKLLQKTRLLASAINPAAVKSLKGTEEDLQNPEYHRLKLSFDIIRQAYPNLRFLYLVGKSNQDEIFFFLDNVPRDSPDGLSPGEVYHQATPA
;
A
#
# COMPACT_ATOMS: atom_id res chain seq x y z
N MET A 1 -64.16 -6.56 -56.83
CA MET A 1 -63.82 -5.82 -55.60
C MET A 1 -63.58 -6.83 -54.47
N ILE A 2 -62.35 -7.34 -54.28
CA ILE A 2 -61.94 -8.18 -53.13
C ILE A 2 -60.44 -7.94 -52.88
N THR A 3 -60.07 -7.43 -51.70
CA THR A 3 -58.69 -7.11 -51.28
C THR A 3 -57.98 -8.33 -50.69
N PRO A 4 -56.62 -8.45 -50.79
CA PRO A 4 -55.92 -9.65 -50.37
C PRO A 4 -55.54 -9.62 -48.88
N ARG A 5 -56.00 -10.64 -48.14
CA ARG A 5 -55.83 -10.89 -46.70
C ARG A 5 -54.46 -11.46 -46.29
N SER A 6 -53.46 -11.50 -47.19
CA SER A 6 -52.22 -12.28 -47.00
C SER A 6 -51.03 -11.51 -46.39
N ARG A 7 -51.09 -10.18 -46.27
CA ARG A 7 -49.96 -9.37 -45.75
C ARG A 7 -49.82 -9.32 -44.22
N GLN A 8 -50.85 -9.69 -43.45
CA GLN A 8 -50.85 -9.51 -41.99
C GLN A 8 -50.13 -10.62 -41.19
N LYS A 9 -50.03 -11.85 -41.72
CA LYS A 9 -49.48 -13.00 -40.97
C LYS A 9 -47.94 -12.97 -40.81
N ASN A 10 -47.22 -12.26 -41.69
CA ASN A 10 -45.74 -12.21 -41.67
C ASN A 10 -45.15 -11.23 -40.65
N LEU A 11 -45.92 -10.24 -40.18
CA LEU A 11 -45.43 -9.24 -39.22
C LEU A 11 -45.40 -9.78 -37.78
N LEU A 12 -46.35 -10.65 -37.42
CA LEU A 12 -46.46 -11.28 -36.11
C LEU A 12 -45.40 -12.37 -35.85
N GLY A 13 -44.93 -13.06 -36.89
CA GLY A 13 -43.86 -14.07 -36.77
C GLY A 13 -42.44 -13.48 -36.67
N ARG A 14 -42.24 -12.25 -37.15
CA ARG A 14 -40.95 -11.53 -37.05
C ARG A 14 -40.72 -10.94 -35.66
N SER A 15 -41.77 -10.51 -34.97
CA SER A 15 -41.66 -9.99 -33.59
C SER A 15 -41.32 -11.12 -32.61
N SER A 16 -42.00 -12.26 -32.67
CA SER A 16 -41.78 -13.40 -31.77
C SER A 16 -40.36 -13.97 -31.81
N ARG A 17 -39.75 -14.09 -33.01
CA ARG A 17 -38.34 -14.49 -33.16
C ARG A 17 -37.35 -13.47 -32.57
N ARG A 18 -37.64 -12.17 -32.66
CA ARG A 18 -36.83 -11.11 -32.05
C ARG A 18 -36.96 -11.10 -30.53
N TYR A 19 -38.17 -11.32 -30.00
CA TYR A 19 -38.40 -11.47 -28.56
C TYR A 19 -37.65 -12.68 -27.97
N ALA A 20 -37.63 -13.82 -28.67
CA ALA A 20 -36.89 -15.01 -28.22
C ALA A 20 -35.36 -14.79 -28.23
N ALA A 21 -34.82 -14.15 -29.27
CA ALA A 21 -33.40 -13.82 -29.34
C ALA A 21 -32.98 -12.80 -28.27
N LEU A 22 -33.83 -11.80 -27.99
CA LEU A 22 -33.60 -10.81 -26.93
C LEU A 22 -33.67 -11.44 -25.54
N LYS A 23 -34.69 -12.28 -25.26
CA LYS A 23 -34.77 -13.06 -24.02
C LYS A 23 -33.54 -13.93 -23.81
N ARG A 24 -33.06 -14.62 -24.86
CA ARG A 24 -31.87 -15.47 -24.78
C ARG A 24 -30.61 -14.65 -24.47
N ARG A 25 -30.43 -13.49 -25.09
CA ARG A 25 -29.33 -12.57 -24.77
C ARG A 25 -29.41 -12.08 -23.31
N LEU A 26 -30.62 -11.78 -22.84
CA LEU A 26 -30.86 -11.38 -21.44
C LEU A 26 -30.51 -12.51 -20.47
N CYS A 27 -30.93 -13.75 -20.75
CA CYS A 27 -30.60 -14.92 -19.93
C CYS A 27 -29.08 -15.16 -19.86
N TYR A 28 -28.36 -15.04 -20.98
CA TYR A 28 -26.90 -15.17 -20.98
C TYR A 28 -26.22 -14.02 -20.23
N GLY A 29 -26.72 -12.79 -20.35
CA GLY A 29 -26.23 -11.66 -19.57
C GLY A 29 -26.41 -11.86 -18.07
N ILE A 30 -27.59 -12.33 -17.65
CA ILE A 30 -27.87 -12.65 -16.23
C ILE A 30 -26.95 -13.77 -15.73
N LEU A 31 -26.79 -14.85 -16.51
CA LEU A 31 -25.91 -15.95 -16.14
C LEU A 31 -24.45 -15.48 -15.99
N PHE A 32 -23.98 -14.64 -16.90
CA PHE A 32 -22.64 -14.06 -16.83
C PHE A 32 -22.43 -13.21 -15.57
N VAL A 33 -23.40 -12.37 -15.22
CA VAL A 33 -23.37 -11.56 -13.99
C VAL A 33 -23.38 -12.45 -12.74
N ILE A 34 -24.20 -13.50 -12.71
CA ILE A 34 -24.26 -14.46 -11.60
C ILE A 34 -22.92 -15.18 -11.40
N ILE A 35 -22.19 -15.47 -12.48
CA ILE A 35 -20.89 -16.14 -12.40
C ILE A 35 -19.78 -15.17 -11.97
N LEU A 36 -19.78 -13.92 -12.45
CA LEU A 36 -18.71 -12.97 -12.16
C LEU A 36 -18.83 -12.28 -10.80
N THR A 37 -20.05 -11.98 -10.34
CA THR A 37 -20.25 -11.21 -9.11
C THR A 37 -19.66 -11.88 -7.87
N PRO A 38 -19.78 -13.21 -7.63
CA PRO A 38 -19.18 -13.85 -6.46
C PRO A 38 -17.65 -13.79 -6.49
N GLY A 39 -17.05 -13.95 -7.68
CA GLY A 39 -15.60 -13.84 -7.85
C GLY A 39 -15.08 -12.45 -7.49
N LEU A 40 -15.75 -11.40 -7.98
CA LEU A 40 -15.38 -10.02 -7.66
C LEU A 40 -15.53 -9.73 -6.16
N ILE A 41 -16.63 -10.17 -5.55
CA ILE A 41 -16.87 -10.03 -4.11
C ILE A 41 -15.78 -10.74 -3.31
N HIS A 42 -15.42 -11.98 -3.69
CA HIS A 42 -14.38 -12.75 -3.02
C HIS A 42 -13.00 -12.07 -3.13
N VAL A 43 -12.62 -11.58 -4.32
CA VAL A 43 -11.35 -10.86 -4.52
C VAL A 43 -11.30 -9.61 -3.65
N VAL A 44 -12.38 -8.81 -3.61
CA VAL A 44 -12.43 -7.58 -2.80
C VAL A 44 -12.35 -7.91 -1.31
N TRP A 45 -13.08 -8.94 -0.86
CA TRP A 45 -13.05 -9.37 0.53
C TRP A 45 -11.66 -9.88 0.94
N ALA A 46 -11.07 -10.77 0.16
CA ALA A 46 -9.74 -11.31 0.41
C ALA A 46 -8.65 -10.24 0.36
N ALA A 47 -8.77 -9.26 -0.54
CA ALA A 47 -7.85 -8.13 -0.62
C ALA A 47 -7.91 -7.27 0.65
N ARG A 48 -9.12 -6.97 1.15
CA ARG A 48 -9.30 -6.18 2.39
C ARG A 48 -8.79 -6.91 3.62
N GLU A 49 -9.04 -8.21 3.70
CA GLU A 49 -8.58 -9.01 4.83
C GLU A 49 -7.05 -9.13 4.82
N SER A 50 -6.47 -9.45 3.66
CA SER A 50 -5.02 -9.51 3.47
C SER A 50 -4.33 -8.18 3.80
N ASP A 51 -4.93 -7.04 3.42
CA ASP A 51 -4.40 -5.72 3.74
C ASP A 51 -4.38 -5.45 5.25
N ARG A 52 -5.48 -5.75 5.96
CA ARG A 52 -5.57 -5.63 7.43
C ARG A 52 -4.53 -6.49 8.12
N ASP A 53 -4.40 -7.73 7.68
CA ASP A 53 -3.47 -8.70 8.25
C ASP A 53 -2.02 -8.28 8.05
N ARG A 54 -1.68 -7.80 6.85
CA ARG A 54 -0.36 -7.26 6.52
C ARG A 54 -0.03 -6.01 7.33
N ARG A 55 -0.97 -5.09 7.44
CA ARG A 55 -0.80 -3.86 8.24
C ARG A 55 -0.61 -4.19 9.71
N SER A 56 -1.38 -5.11 10.27
CA SER A 56 -1.22 -5.56 11.65
C SER A 56 0.16 -6.17 11.91
N LYS A 57 0.59 -7.09 11.04
CA LYS A 57 1.92 -7.73 11.12
C LYS A 57 3.06 -6.70 10.99
N LEU A 58 2.92 -5.72 10.10
CA LEU A 58 3.90 -4.65 9.95
C LEU A 58 3.96 -3.78 11.21
N LEU A 59 2.81 -3.33 11.74
CA LEU A 59 2.74 -2.53 12.95
C LEU A 59 3.32 -3.27 14.17
N GLN A 60 3.07 -4.57 14.29
CA GLN A 60 3.64 -5.38 15.36
C GLN A 60 5.18 -5.44 15.26
N LYS A 61 5.71 -5.68 14.05
CA LYS A 61 7.16 -5.65 13.81
C LYS A 61 7.75 -4.28 14.11
N THR A 62 7.13 -3.20 13.63
CA THR A 62 7.59 -1.83 13.90
C THR A 62 7.59 -1.51 15.38
N ARG A 63 6.58 -1.94 16.15
CA ARG A 63 6.55 -1.76 17.61
C ARG A 63 7.69 -2.50 18.31
N LEU A 64 7.99 -3.72 17.87
CA LEU A 64 9.12 -4.48 18.40
C LEU A 64 10.45 -3.77 18.10
N LEU A 65 10.65 -3.30 16.86
CA LEU A 65 11.83 -2.54 16.48
C LEU A 65 11.95 -1.24 17.26
N ALA A 66 10.87 -0.49 17.41
CA ALA A 66 10.83 0.75 18.19
C ALA A 66 11.21 0.51 19.66
N SER A 67 10.83 -0.63 20.24
CA SER A 67 11.19 -0.99 21.61
C SER A 67 12.70 -1.25 21.80
N ALA A 68 13.43 -1.56 20.72
CA ALA A 68 14.87 -1.74 20.74
C ALA A 68 15.63 -0.40 20.68
N ILE A 69 14.95 0.71 20.37
CA ILE A 69 15.54 2.04 20.29
C ILE A 69 15.44 2.73 21.66
N ASN A 70 16.59 3.10 22.23
CA ASN A 70 16.65 3.79 23.52
C ASN A 70 16.14 5.24 23.38
N PRO A 71 15.01 5.63 24.02
CA PRO A 71 14.48 6.99 23.91
C PRO A 71 15.41 8.06 24.49
N ALA A 72 16.23 7.72 25.49
CA ALA A 72 17.19 8.65 26.08
C ALA A 72 18.33 8.99 25.11
N ALA A 73 18.80 7.98 24.35
CA ALA A 73 19.79 8.18 23.30
C ALA A 73 19.25 9.13 22.22
N VAL A 74 18.01 8.91 21.76
CA VAL A 74 17.37 9.77 20.77
C VAL A 74 17.23 11.22 21.27
N LYS A 75 16.84 11.41 22.53
CA LYS A 75 16.74 12.76 23.15
C LYS A 75 18.07 13.50 23.27
N SER A 76 19.19 12.78 23.27
CA SER A 76 20.53 13.38 23.33
C SER A 76 21.04 13.87 21.98
N LEU A 77 20.38 13.45 20.89
CA LEU A 77 20.73 13.86 19.53
C LEU A 77 20.15 15.24 19.22
N LYS A 78 20.91 16.04 18.48
CA LYS A 78 20.49 17.36 18.00
C LYS A 78 19.82 17.31 16.64
N GLY A 79 20.09 16.27 15.85
CA GLY A 79 19.65 16.18 14.47
C GLY A 79 20.52 17.02 13.54
N THR A 80 21.82 17.07 13.81
CA THR A 80 22.80 17.89 13.08
C THR A 80 24.13 17.16 13.01
N GLU A 81 25.05 17.60 12.15
CA GLU A 81 26.34 16.91 11.95
C GLU A 81 27.18 16.77 13.25
N GLU A 82 26.96 17.61 14.26
CA GLU A 82 27.60 17.46 15.57
C GLU A 82 27.28 16.13 16.25
N ASP A 83 26.17 15.47 15.90
CA ASP A 83 25.81 14.15 16.41
C ASP A 83 26.83 13.08 16.00
N LEU A 84 27.63 13.29 14.94
CA LEU A 84 28.72 12.38 14.57
C LEU A 84 29.81 12.28 15.65
N GLN A 85 29.91 13.28 16.54
CA GLN A 85 30.82 13.25 17.70
C GLN A 85 30.14 12.70 18.96
N ASN A 86 28.83 12.44 18.92
CA ASN A 86 28.06 11.97 20.05
C ASN A 86 28.17 10.44 20.21
N PRO A 87 28.63 9.91 21.36
CA PRO A 87 28.69 8.46 21.58
C PRO A 87 27.31 7.77 21.52
N GLU A 88 26.22 8.48 21.85
CA GLU A 88 24.86 7.93 21.75
C GLU A 88 24.40 7.75 20.31
N TYR A 89 24.84 8.62 19.38
CA TYR A 89 24.61 8.43 17.95
C TYR A 89 25.22 7.09 17.49
N HIS A 90 26.45 6.84 17.94
CA HIS A 90 27.17 5.62 17.58
C HIS A 90 26.52 4.35 18.14
N ARG A 91 26.00 4.42 19.36
CA ARG A 91 25.20 3.33 19.97
C ARG A 91 23.93 3.06 19.17
N LEU A 92 23.21 4.10 18.75
CA LEU A 92 22.02 3.95 17.92
C LEU A 92 22.34 3.34 16.56
N LYS A 93 23.45 3.74 15.94
CA LYS A 93 23.90 3.17 14.66
C LYS A 93 24.18 1.66 14.77
N LEU A 94 24.83 1.22 15.87
CA LEU A 94 25.04 -0.21 16.14
C LEU A 94 23.71 -0.96 16.31
N SER A 95 22.72 -0.39 17.00
CA SER A 95 21.38 -0.99 17.10
C SER A 95 20.73 -1.13 15.71
N PHE A 96 20.90 -0.15 14.82
CA PHE A 96 20.41 -0.23 13.44
C PHE A 96 21.12 -1.33 12.64
N ASP A 97 22.42 -1.51 12.81
CA ASP A 97 23.17 -2.60 12.18
C ASP A 97 22.67 -3.98 12.64
N ILE A 98 22.40 -4.14 13.94
CA ILE A 98 21.81 -5.37 14.50
C ILE A 98 20.42 -5.63 13.90
N ILE A 99 19.58 -4.59 13.82
CA ILE A 99 18.24 -4.71 13.20
C ILE A 99 18.36 -5.11 11.73
N ARG A 100 19.27 -4.49 10.97
CA ARG A 100 19.52 -4.82 9.56
C ARG A 100 19.90 -6.30 9.38
N GLN A 101 20.75 -6.82 10.26
CA GLN A 101 21.15 -8.24 10.24
C GLN A 101 19.99 -9.18 10.61
N ALA A 102 19.19 -8.83 11.62
CA ALA A 102 18.04 -9.62 12.05
C ALA A 102 16.90 -9.64 11.02
N TYR A 103 16.77 -8.58 10.21
CA TYR A 103 15.72 -8.42 9.21
C TYR A 103 16.31 -8.16 7.81
N PRO A 104 16.86 -9.19 7.13
CA PRO A 104 17.53 -9.02 5.83
C PRO A 104 16.60 -8.50 4.71
N ASN A 105 15.29 -8.66 4.87
CA ASN A 105 14.28 -8.14 3.94
C ASN A 105 13.91 -6.66 4.21
N LEU A 106 14.43 -6.05 5.28
CA LEU A 106 14.22 -4.65 5.63
C LEU A 106 15.17 -3.79 4.78
N ARG A 107 14.66 -3.27 3.66
CA ARG A 107 15.47 -2.47 2.74
C ARG A 107 15.90 -1.14 3.36
N PHE A 108 14.98 -0.43 3.99
CA PHE A 108 15.22 0.90 4.55
C PHE A 108 14.62 1.00 5.95
N LEU A 109 15.38 1.58 6.87
CA LEU A 109 14.93 1.97 8.19
C LEU A 109 15.58 3.31 8.52
N TYR A 110 14.76 4.27 8.92
CA TYR A 110 15.16 5.63 9.21
C TYR A 110 14.71 6.02 10.61
N LEU A 111 15.56 6.76 11.31
CA LEU A 111 15.15 7.58 12.44
C LEU A 111 15.04 9.02 11.94
N VAL A 112 13.84 9.59 12.05
CA VAL A 112 13.56 10.95 11.59
C VAL A 112 13.10 11.84 12.74
N GLY A 113 13.43 13.12 12.64
CA GLY A 113 12.92 14.17 13.50
C GLY A 113 12.04 15.14 12.71
N LYS A 114 11.33 15.99 13.44
CA LYS A 114 10.56 17.09 12.88
C LYS A 114 11.10 18.39 13.45
N SER A 115 11.49 19.31 12.58
CA SER A 115 12.03 20.62 12.96
C SER A 115 10.90 21.57 13.39
N ASN A 116 11.28 22.70 13.99
CA ASN A 116 10.34 23.77 14.34
C ASN A 116 9.70 24.43 13.10
N GLN A 117 10.26 24.22 11.91
CA GLN A 117 9.76 24.73 10.63
C GLN A 117 8.86 23.70 9.91
N ASP A 118 8.43 22.66 10.62
CA ASP A 118 7.61 21.56 10.09
C ASP A 118 8.35 20.63 9.10
N GLU A 119 9.66 20.81 8.93
CA GLU A 119 10.48 19.99 8.05
C GLU A 119 10.85 18.66 8.70
N ILE A 120 10.76 17.57 7.95
CA ILE A 120 11.26 16.26 8.38
C ILE A 120 12.73 16.18 8.04
N PHE A 121 13.56 15.77 8.98
CA PHE A 121 14.99 15.54 8.78
C PHE A 121 15.41 14.15 9.28
N PHE A 122 16.53 13.64 8.79
CA PHE A 122 17.08 12.35 9.20
C PHE A 122 18.02 12.51 10.40
N PHE A 123 17.85 11.68 11.42
CA PHE A 123 18.90 11.46 12.42
C PHE A 123 19.91 10.45 11.89
N LEU A 124 19.44 9.30 11.40
CA LEU A 124 20.27 8.24 10.83
C LEU A 124 19.42 7.24 10.03
N ASP A 125 20.10 6.47 9.19
CA ASP A 125 19.56 5.36 8.42
C ASP A 125 20.17 4.01 8.82
N ASN A 126 19.72 2.94 8.16
CA ASN A 126 20.27 1.58 8.28
C ASN A 126 21.41 1.28 7.30
N VAL A 127 21.97 2.28 6.63
CA VAL A 127 23.17 2.10 5.81
C VAL A 127 24.36 1.88 6.76
N PRO A 128 25.25 0.90 6.50
CA PRO A 128 26.39 0.65 7.38
C PRO A 128 27.25 1.90 7.59
N ARG A 129 27.80 2.04 8.80
CA ARG A 129 28.65 3.18 9.20
C ARG A 129 29.79 3.48 8.21
N ASP A 130 30.41 2.44 7.68
CA ASP A 130 31.60 2.56 6.82
C ASP A 130 31.25 2.81 5.34
N SER A 131 29.96 2.92 5.02
CA SER A 131 29.48 3.15 3.67
C SER A 131 29.40 4.66 3.39
N PRO A 132 29.92 5.12 2.24
CA PRO A 132 29.78 6.53 1.83
C PRO A 132 28.35 6.91 1.46
N ASP A 133 27.47 5.94 1.24
CA ASP A 133 26.07 6.14 0.83
C ASP A 133 25.12 6.47 1.99
N GLY A 134 25.64 6.66 3.21
CA GLY A 134 24.83 6.93 4.40
C GLY A 134 24.33 8.37 4.44
N LEU A 135 23.11 8.57 4.94
CA LEU A 135 22.55 9.90 5.18
C LEU A 135 23.26 10.60 6.34
N SER A 136 23.51 11.90 6.17
CA SER A 136 24.06 12.73 7.24
C SER A 136 22.97 13.13 8.24
N PRO A 137 23.28 13.20 9.55
CA PRO A 137 22.36 13.74 10.54
C PRO A 137 21.99 15.19 10.21
N GLY A 138 20.69 15.49 10.18
CA GLY A 138 20.14 16.80 9.82
C GLY A 138 19.79 16.97 8.35
N GLU A 139 20.05 15.98 7.50
CA GLU A 139 19.63 16.03 6.10
C GLU A 139 18.10 16.08 5.99
N VAL A 140 17.59 17.05 5.23
CA VAL A 140 16.14 17.31 5.08
C VAL A 140 15.52 16.30 4.13
N TYR A 141 14.40 15.70 4.53
CA TYR A 141 13.64 14.77 3.73
C TYR A 141 12.67 15.50 2.78
N HIS A 142 13.18 15.93 1.62
CA HIS A 142 12.40 16.71 0.64
C HIS A 142 11.21 15.97 0.00
N GLN A 143 11.17 14.64 0.08
CA GLN A 143 10.07 13.83 -0.47
C GLN A 143 8.94 13.59 0.54
N ALA A 144 9.02 14.19 1.73
CA ALA A 144 7.92 14.20 2.68
C ALA A 144 6.69 14.86 2.04
N THR A 145 5.57 14.15 2.04
CA THR A 145 4.28 14.83 1.78
C THR A 145 4.01 15.77 2.96
N PRO A 146 3.64 17.04 2.72
CA PRO A 146 3.26 17.96 3.78
C PRO A 146 2.20 17.32 4.69
N ALA A 147 2.33 17.54 6.00
CA ALA A 147 1.45 16.97 7.02
C ALA A 147 0.02 17.53 6.94
#